data_AF-C1D222-F1
#
_entry.id   AF-C1D222-F1
#
_cell.length_a   1.000
_cell.length_b   1.000
_cell.length_c   1.000
_cell.angle_alpha   90.00
_cell.angle_beta   90.00
_cell.angle_gamma   90.00
#
_symmetry.space_group_name_H-M   'P 1'
#
loop_
_entity.id
_entity.type
_entity.pdbx_description
1 polymer ?
#
loop_
_entity_poly.entity_id
_entity_poly.type
_entity_poly.pdbx_seq_one_letter_code
_entity_poly.pdbx_strand_id
1 'polypeptide(L)'
;MSQQSPDHHSKRDLFSDLIGRTRFVVLIAVIAVLLVSFSLFLQGTFLALHTIYETWHDMLTKGISSQSGTLAVEFLEVVGTMLKAVVFYLIGVGLYSLFIKPLNLTSALGVESLSDLEQKVVSVIIVILGVTFLEHFIRWQNPLETLYFAGSLALAGGALVFFQTVHRGKGSDLQQPEAKLRARRELFEHDTEQLVISERDVKRAEHATQAKIEGKVEAEAGSE
;
A
#
# COMPACT_ATOMS: atom_id res chain seq x y z
N MET A 1 -45.26 -40.99 16.50
CA MET A 1 -44.03 -41.56 15.91
C MET A 1 -43.17 -40.39 15.43
N SER A 2 -42.29 -39.91 16.29
CA SER A 2 -41.30 -38.87 15.99
C SER A 2 -40.14 -39.50 15.20
N GLN A 3 -39.97 -39.06 13.94
CA GLN A 3 -38.84 -39.46 13.12
C GLN A 3 -37.55 -38.81 13.62
N GLN A 4 -36.52 -39.64 13.75
CA GLN A 4 -35.17 -39.31 14.14
C GLN A 4 -34.38 -38.93 12.88
N SER A 5 -33.86 -37.70 12.81
CA SER A 5 -32.97 -37.25 11.74
C SER A 5 -31.55 -37.81 11.95
N PRO A 6 -30.83 -38.25 10.90
CA PRO A 6 -29.51 -38.85 11.04
C PRO A 6 -28.39 -37.81 11.09
N ASP A 7 -27.39 -38.08 11.93
CA ASP A 7 -26.17 -37.30 12.13
C ASP A 7 -25.24 -37.30 10.89
N HIS A 8 -24.97 -36.11 10.35
CA HIS A 8 -23.95 -35.88 9.33
C HIS A 8 -23.04 -34.69 9.69
N HIS A 9 -22.16 -34.85 10.70
CA HIS A 9 -21.21 -33.79 11.10
C HIS A 9 -19.72 -34.16 11.16
N SER A 10 -19.32 -35.43 11.01
CA SER A 10 -17.94 -35.84 11.31
C SER A 10 -16.86 -35.47 10.27
N LYS A 11 -17.22 -35.20 8.99
CA LYS A 11 -16.20 -34.94 7.96
C LYS A 11 -15.67 -33.51 7.91
N ARG A 12 -16.33 -32.53 8.54
CA ARG A 12 -15.89 -31.12 8.48
C ARG A 12 -14.73 -30.83 9.42
N ASP A 13 -14.69 -31.47 10.59
CA ASP A 13 -13.68 -31.22 11.63
C ASP A 13 -12.28 -31.72 11.23
N LEU A 14 -12.19 -32.85 10.52
CA LEU A 14 -10.92 -33.40 10.04
C LEU A 14 -10.30 -32.55 8.92
N PHE A 15 -11.12 -32.02 8.00
CA PHE A 15 -10.63 -31.13 6.95
C PHE A 15 -10.20 -29.77 7.51
N SER A 16 -10.91 -29.23 8.51
CA SER A 16 -10.48 -28.00 9.19
C SER A 16 -9.17 -28.17 9.96
N ASP A 17 -8.94 -29.32 10.59
CA ASP A 17 -7.68 -29.60 11.30
C ASP A 17 -6.49 -29.78 10.34
N LEU A 18 -6.70 -30.43 9.18
CA LEU A 18 -5.67 -30.53 8.14
C LEU A 18 -5.35 -29.16 7.49
N ILE A 19 -6.36 -28.31 7.30
CA ILE A 19 -6.17 -26.94 6.80
C ILE A 19 -5.55 -26.03 7.88
N GLY A 20 -5.85 -26.25 9.16
CA GLY A 20 -5.17 -25.58 10.26
C GLY A 20 -3.67 -25.87 10.29
N ARG A 21 -3.28 -27.09 9.92
CA ARG A 21 -1.87 -27.54 9.84
C ARG A 21 -1.05 -26.76 8.80
N THR A 22 -1.62 -26.36 7.67
CA THR A 22 -0.89 -25.61 6.62
C THR A 22 -0.56 -24.19 7.06
N ARG A 23 -1.40 -23.57 7.90
CA ARG A 23 -1.13 -22.25 8.48
C ARG A 23 0.11 -22.22 9.38
N PHE A 24 0.39 -23.30 10.11
CA PHE A 24 1.58 -23.39 10.97
C PHE A 24 2.89 -23.38 10.16
N VAL A 25 2.91 -23.99 8.98
CA VAL A 25 4.09 -23.96 8.09
C VAL A 25 4.36 -22.53 7.60
N VAL A 26 3.31 -21.82 7.20
CA VAL A 26 3.44 -20.41 6.77
C VAL A 26 3.84 -19.50 7.92
N LEU A 27 3.34 -19.75 9.14
CA LEU A 27 3.70 -18.98 10.33
C LEU A 27 5.22 -19.00 10.59
N ILE A 28 5.87 -20.16 10.42
CA ILE A 28 7.33 -20.28 10.56
C ILE A 28 8.04 -19.40 9.52
N ALA A 29 7.59 -19.42 8.26
CA ALA A 29 8.16 -18.60 7.19
C ALA A 29 7.97 -17.10 7.47
N VAL A 30 6.78 -16.69 7.93
CA VAL A 30 6.48 -15.31 8.32
C VAL A 30 7.42 -14.85 9.43
N ILE A 31 7.57 -15.64 10.49
CA ILE A 31 8.46 -15.30 11.62
C ILE A 31 9.89 -15.17 11.13
N ALA A 32 10.37 -16.09 10.29
CA ALA A 32 11.72 -16.03 9.73
C ALA A 32 11.94 -14.74 8.91
N VAL A 33 11.00 -14.38 8.04
CA VAL A 33 11.06 -13.14 7.23
C VAL A 33 11.05 -11.89 8.11
N LEU A 34 10.23 -11.87 9.15
CA LEU A 34 10.19 -10.75 10.12
C LEU A 34 11.50 -10.65 10.92
N LEU A 35 12.11 -11.77 11.30
CA LEU A 35 13.42 -11.77 11.97
C LEU A 35 14.54 -11.27 11.05
N VAL A 36 14.50 -11.62 9.77
CA VAL A 36 15.43 -11.08 8.76
C VAL A 36 15.26 -9.57 8.64
N SER A 37 14.02 -9.10 8.49
CA SER A 37 13.71 -7.66 8.46
C SER A 37 14.21 -6.94 9.71
N PHE A 38 13.95 -7.49 10.88
CA PHE A 38 14.41 -6.93 12.15
C PHE A 38 15.95 -6.86 12.21
N SER A 39 16.63 -7.92 11.78
CA SER A 39 18.10 -7.94 11.70
C SER A 39 18.64 -6.87 10.75
N LEU A 40 18.00 -6.68 9.60
CA LEU A 40 18.36 -5.62 8.65
C LEU A 40 18.09 -4.21 9.22
N PHE A 41 17.03 -4.02 10.00
CA PHE A 41 16.81 -2.76 10.70
C PHE A 41 17.94 -2.48 11.70
N LEU A 42 18.31 -3.47 12.52
CA LEU A 42 19.41 -3.31 13.48
C LEU A 42 20.72 -3.01 12.77
N GLN A 43 21.04 -3.76 11.71
CA GLN A 43 22.24 -3.54 10.89
C GLN A 43 22.22 -2.14 10.25
N GLY A 44 21.10 -1.74 9.65
CA GLY A 44 20.94 -0.43 9.05
C GLY A 44 21.07 0.71 10.07
N THR A 45 20.50 0.54 11.27
CA THR A 45 20.63 1.52 12.36
C THR A 45 22.08 1.63 12.83
N PHE A 46 22.76 0.50 13.00
CA PHE A 46 24.16 0.50 13.39
C PHE A 46 25.04 1.18 12.34
N LEU A 47 24.85 0.84 11.06
CA LEU A 47 25.56 1.46 9.95
C LEU A 47 25.29 2.97 9.90
N ALA A 48 24.03 3.40 10.05
CA ALA A 48 23.66 4.82 10.07
C ALA A 48 24.37 5.57 11.21
N LEU A 49 24.35 5.02 12.43
CA LEU A 49 25.00 5.64 13.58
C LEU A 49 26.51 5.74 13.38
N HIS A 50 27.14 4.68 12.83
CA HIS A 50 28.56 4.67 12.53
C HIS A 50 28.93 5.75 11.50
N THR A 51 28.25 5.77 10.35
CA THR A 51 28.50 6.76 9.29
C THR A 51 28.28 8.19 9.78
N ILE A 52 27.23 8.44 10.57
CA ILE A 52 27.00 9.75 11.19
C ILE A 52 28.15 10.10 12.11
N TYR A 53 28.52 9.20 13.04
CA TYR A 53 29.60 9.45 13.99
C TYR A 53 30.93 9.78 13.28
N GLU A 54 31.32 8.98 12.29
CA GLU A 54 32.53 9.22 11.50
C GLU A 54 32.47 10.55 10.74
N THR A 55 31.33 10.87 10.12
CA THR A 55 31.15 12.14 9.40
C THR A 55 31.33 13.34 10.33
N TRP A 56 30.72 13.32 11.52
CA TRP A 56 30.87 14.40 12.50
C TRP A 56 32.28 14.46 13.07
N HIS A 57 32.90 13.31 13.35
CA HIS A 57 34.27 13.24 13.85
C HIS A 57 35.27 13.81 12.84
N ASP A 58 35.16 13.43 11.57
CA ASP A 58 36.02 13.93 10.50
C ASP A 58 35.78 15.43 10.24
N MET A 59 34.54 15.90 10.29
CA MET A 59 34.22 17.31 10.15
C MET A 59 34.86 18.17 11.27
N LEU A 60 34.86 17.67 12.51
CA LEU A 60 35.45 18.35 13.66
C LEU A 60 36.98 18.31 13.68
N THR A 61 37.59 17.24 13.16
CA THR A 61 39.05 17.03 13.23
C THR A 61 39.81 17.52 11.99
N LYS A 62 39.24 17.35 10.78
CA LYS A 62 39.92 17.61 9.50
C LYS A 62 39.35 18.80 8.73
N GLY A 63 38.22 19.36 9.15
CA GLY A 63 37.53 20.46 8.46
C GLY A 63 36.86 20.05 7.14
N ILE A 64 36.12 20.97 6.52
CA ILE A 64 35.21 20.72 5.37
C ILE A 64 35.93 20.15 4.11
N SER A 65 37.25 20.28 4.02
CA SER A 65 38.06 19.94 2.83
C SER A 65 38.32 18.45 2.59
N SER A 66 37.97 17.54 3.51
CA SER A 66 38.15 16.08 3.33
C SER A 66 36.90 15.35 2.83
N GLN A 67 35.84 16.07 2.47
CA GLN A 67 34.57 15.52 2.06
C GLN A 67 34.63 14.97 0.62
N SER A 68 35.37 13.87 0.45
CA SER A 68 35.48 13.16 -0.82
C SER A 68 34.21 12.34 -1.10
N GLY A 69 33.94 12.00 -2.36
CA GLY A 69 32.71 11.34 -2.83
C GLY A 69 32.33 10.00 -2.15
N THR A 70 33.11 9.51 -1.18
CA THR A 70 32.83 8.32 -0.37
C THR A 70 31.61 8.49 0.53
N LEU A 71 31.38 9.68 1.09
CA LEU A 71 30.25 9.90 2.01
C LEU A 71 28.90 9.63 1.33
N ALA A 72 28.72 10.12 0.11
CA ALA A 72 27.48 9.89 -0.65
C ALA A 72 27.19 8.39 -0.83
N VAL A 73 28.25 7.59 -0.98
CA VAL A 73 28.12 6.14 -1.14
C VAL A 73 27.76 5.47 0.18
N GLU A 74 28.39 5.86 1.28
CA GLU A 74 28.07 5.34 2.62
C GLU A 74 26.62 5.66 3.02
N PHE A 75 26.15 6.88 2.75
CA PHE A 75 24.74 7.24 2.96
C PHE A 75 23.80 6.42 2.07
N LEU A 76 24.17 6.18 0.81
CA LEU A 76 23.37 5.35 -0.10
C LEU A 76 23.30 3.90 0.38
N GLU A 77 24.38 3.36 0.96
CA GLU A 77 24.42 2.03 1.55
C GLU A 77 23.49 1.93 2.77
N VAL A 78 23.49 2.94 3.64
CA VAL A 78 22.56 3.06 4.78
C VAL A 78 21.11 3.07 4.31
N VAL A 79 20.78 3.95 3.36
CA VAL A 79 19.43 4.08 2.81
C VAL A 79 19.00 2.78 2.14
N GLY A 80 19.89 2.16 1.34
CA GLY A 80 19.64 0.89 0.69
C GLY A 80 19.36 -0.25 1.66
N THR A 81 20.11 -0.32 2.76
CA THR A 81 19.93 -1.33 3.81
C THR A 81 18.61 -1.14 4.56
N MET A 82 18.27 0.09 4.93
CA MET A 82 16.99 0.42 5.57
C MET A 82 15.79 0.13 4.67
N LEU A 83 15.90 0.43 3.37
CA LEU A 83 14.83 0.17 2.41
C LEU A 83 14.59 -1.34 2.23
N LYS A 84 15.65 -2.14 2.18
CA LYS A 84 15.56 -3.61 2.22
C LYS A 84 14.81 -4.05 3.48
N ALA A 85 15.18 -3.53 4.66
CA ALA A 85 14.55 -3.88 5.93
C ALA A 85 13.03 -3.64 5.94
N VAL A 86 12.60 -2.45 5.52
CA VAL A 86 11.18 -2.07 5.40
C VAL A 86 10.44 -3.01 4.44
N VAL A 87 11.07 -3.39 3.34
CA VAL A 87 10.41 -4.29 2.39
C VAL A 87 10.24 -5.68 2.98
N PHE A 88 11.28 -6.27 3.58
CA PHE A 88 11.15 -7.58 4.21
C PHE A 88 10.07 -7.55 5.30
N TYR A 89 9.93 -6.43 6.01
CA TYR A 89 8.82 -6.21 6.95
C TYR A 89 7.46 -6.24 6.25
N LEU A 90 7.28 -5.46 5.18
CA LEU A 90 6.04 -5.43 4.41
C LEU A 90 5.70 -6.80 3.81
N ILE A 91 6.69 -7.55 3.36
CA ILE A 91 6.51 -8.91 2.85
C ILE A 91 6.04 -9.83 3.99
N GLY A 92 6.72 -9.81 5.13
CA GLY A 92 6.35 -10.63 6.30
C GLY A 92 4.94 -10.32 6.80
N VAL A 93 4.58 -9.04 6.91
CA VAL A 93 3.24 -8.59 7.28
C VAL A 93 2.20 -8.95 6.21
N GLY A 94 2.56 -8.85 4.92
CA GLY A 94 1.71 -9.26 3.80
C GLY A 94 1.40 -10.75 3.81
N LEU A 95 2.42 -11.60 3.99
CA LEU A 95 2.27 -13.05 4.15
C LEU A 95 1.42 -13.39 5.38
N TYR A 96 1.65 -12.71 6.50
CA TYR A 96 0.83 -12.90 7.69
C TYR A 96 -0.64 -12.58 7.41
N SER A 97 -0.90 -11.44 6.75
CA SER A 97 -2.24 -10.97 6.45
C SER A 97 -3.00 -11.93 5.54
N LEU A 98 -2.32 -12.45 4.51
CA LEU A 98 -2.91 -13.32 3.50
C LEU A 98 -3.25 -14.72 4.03
N PHE A 99 -2.39 -15.30 4.88
CA PHE A 99 -2.53 -16.69 5.29
C PHE A 99 -3.11 -16.89 6.70
N ILE A 100 -3.02 -15.89 7.58
CA ILE A 100 -3.37 -16.04 8.99
C ILE A 100 -4.59 -15.18 9.34
N LYS A 101 -4.47 -13.86 9.26
CA LYS A 101 -5.54 -12.93 9.63
C LYS A 101 -5.42 -11.62 8.85
N PRO A 102 -6.49 -11.17 8.17
CA PRO A 102 -6.45 -9.89 7.47
C PRO A 102 -6.17 -8.75 8.45
N LEU A 103 -5.18 -7.92 8.10
CA LEU A 103 -4.80 -6.72 8.84
C LEU A 103 -5.23 -5.47 8.06
N ASN A 104 -5.78 -4.46 8.76
CA ASN A 104 -6.19 -3.20 8.14
C ASN A 104 -5.04 -2.47 7.42
N LEU A 105 -3.80 -2.64 7.89
CA LEU A 105 -2.62 -2.07 7.22
C LEU A 105 -2.44 -2.60 5.80
N THR A 106 -2.75 -3.87 5.56
CA THR A 106 -2.52 -4.54 4.26
C THR A 106 -3.57 -4.11 3.24
N SER A 107 -4.81 -3.87 3.69
CA SER A 107 -5.87 -3.25 2.87
C SER A 107 -5.54 -1.81 2.48
N ALA A 108 -4.96 -1.02 3.39
CA ALA A 108 -4.49 0.34 3.07
C ALA A 108 -3.31 0.33 2.09
N LEU A 109 -2.51 -0.74 2.06
CA LEU A 109 -1.38 -0.94 1.15
C LEU A 109 -1.75 -1.64 -0.17
N GLY A 110 -3.02 -2.02 -0.35
CA GLY A 110 -3.53 -2.69 -1.56
C GLY A 110 -2.94 -4.09 -1.79
N VAL A 111 -2.57 -4.80 -0.73
CA VAL A 111 -2.07 -6.18 -0.82
C VAL A 111 -3.21 -7.10 -0.39
N GLU A 112 -4.02 -7.55 -1.36
CA GLU A 112 -5.19 -8.40 -1.09
C GLU A 112 -4.99 -9.83 -1.60
N SER A 113 -3.96 -10.04 -2.43
CA SER A 113 -3.67 -11.33 -3.04
C SER A 113 -2.20 -11.71 -2.98
N LEU A 114 -1.93 -13.00 -3.18
CA LEU A 114 -0.59 -13.57 -3.31
C LEU A 114 0.18 -12.96 -4.49
N SER A 115 -0.53 -12.67 -5.59
CA SER A 115 0.03 -11.97 -6.75
C SER A 115 0.44 -10.53 -6.43
N ASP A 116 -0.30 -9.82 -5.58
CA ASP A 116 0.10 -8.47 -5.17
C ASP A 116 1.40 -8.53 -4.37
N LEU A 117 1.51 -9.50 -3.45
CA LEU A 117 2.72 -9.72 -2.68
C LEU A 117 3.91 -10.05 -3.59
N GLU A 118 3.74 -10.96 -4.55
CA GLU A 118 4.77 -11.29 -5.54
C GLU A 118 5.23 -10.05 -6.32
N GLN A 119 4.30 -9.23 -6.81
CA GLN A 119 4.61 -8.00 -7.52
C GLN A 119 5.37 -6.99 -6.64
N LYS A 120 5.03 -6.89 -5.34
CA LYS A 120 5.77 -6.04 -4.40
C LYS A 120 7.19 -6.56 -4.16
N VAL A 121 7.38 -7.88 -4.02
CA VAL A 121 8.71 -8.50 -3.90
C VAL A 121 9.57 -8.16 -5.11
N VAL A 122 9.05 -8.39 -6.33
CA VAL A 122 9.76 -8.09 -7.58
C VAL A 122 10.09 -6.61 -7.69
N SER A 123 9.15 -5.72 -7.36
CA SER A 123 9.36 -4.27 -7.35
C SER A 123 10.54 -3.87 -6.48
N VAL A 124 10.74 -4.54 -5.36
CA VAL A 124 11.83 -4.19 -4.44
C VAL A 124 13.15 -4.76 -4.90
N ILE A 125 13.16 -5.97 -5.47
CA ILE A 125 14.38 -6.51 -6.09
C ILE A 125 14.91 -5.51 -7.12
N ILE A 126 14.03 -4.94 -7.95
CA ILE A 126 14.40 -3.89 -8.92
C ILE A 126 15.00 -2.66 -8.21
N VAL A 127 14.42 -2.22 -7.11
CA VAL A 127 14.95 -1.09 -6.33
C VAL A 127 16.32 -1.40 -5.74
N ILE A 128 16.52 -2.60 -5.18
CA ILE A 128 17.81 -3.04 -4.63
C ILE A 128 18.88 -3.06 -5.72
N LEU A 129 18.55 -3.63 -6.89
CA LEU A 129 19.43 -3.64 -8.05
C LEU A 129 19.81 -2.21 -8.47
N GLY A 130 18.85 -1.28 -8.49
CA GLY A 130 19.10 0.13 -8.80
C GLY A 130 20.00 0.85 -7.79
N VAL A 131 19.78 0.62 -6.49
CA VAL A 131 20.61 1.22 -5.43
C VAL A 131 22.02 0.66 -5.47
N THR A 132 22.19 -0.66 -5.61
CA THR A 132 23.50 -1.31 -5.76
C THR A 132 24.24 -0.82 -7.00
N PHE A 133 23.51 -0.55 -8.08
CA PHE A 133 24.10 0.05 -9.27
C PHE A 133 24.65 1.44 -9.01
N LEU A 134 23.84 2.30 -8.41
CA LEU A 134 24.23 3.66 -8.11
C LEU A 134 25.43 3.69 -7.14
N GLU A 135 25.46 2.80 -6.15
CA GLU A 135 26.59 2.63 -5.23
C GLU A 135 27.89 2.30 -5.99
N HIS A 136 27.84 1.32 -6.89
CA HIS A 136 28.99 0.92 -7.69
C HIS A 136 29.38 2.00 -8.72
N PHE A 137 28.40 2.66 -9.32
CA PHE A 137 28.61 3.71 -10.32
C PHE A 137 29.32 4.93 -9.72
N ILE A 138 28.99 5.33 -8.50
CA ILE A 138 29.69 6.43 -7.82
C ILE A 138 31.13 6.03 -7.45
N ARG A 139 31.38 4.76 -7.13
CA ARG A 139 32.72 4.21 -6.83
C ARG A 139 33.53 3.83 -8.07
N TRP A 140 33.05 4.13 -9.28
CA TRP A 140 33.67 3.67 -10.52
C TRP A 140 35.17 4.04 -10.62
N GLN A 141 35.97 3.08 -11.05
CA GLN A 141 37.40 3.27 -11.33
C GLN A 141 37.73 2.86 -12.77
N ASN A 142 37.14 1.75 -13.23
CA ASN A 142 37.36 1.20 -14.56
C ASN A 142 36.09 1.32 -15.42
N PRO A 143 36.09 2.11 -16.50
CA PRO A 143 34.89 2.34 -17.31
C PRO A 143 34.37 1.07 -18.00
N LEU A 144 35.26 0.14 -18.36
CA LEU A 144 34.87 -1.14 -18.99
C LEU A 144 34.16 -2.08 -18.01
N GLU A 145 34.66 -2.21 -16.77
CA GLU A 145 34.01 -3.04 -15.75
C GLU A 145 32.63 -2.49 -15.40
N THR A 146 32.52 -1.17 -15.24
CA THR A 146 31.24 -0.51 -15.02
C THR A 146 30.28 -0.73 -16.18
N LEU A 147 30.76 -0.75 -17.43
CA LEU A 147 29.92 -1.06 -18.59
C LEU A 147 29.41 -2.50 -18.58
N TYR A 148 30.25 -3.48 -18.26
CA TYR A 148 29.81 -4.88 -18.13
C TYR A 148 28.82 -5.07 -16.98
N PHE A 149 29.08 -4.42 -15.85
CA PHE A 149 28.18 -4.45 -14.71
C PHE A 149 26.82 -3.82 -15.05
N ALA A 150 26.82 -2.63 -15.65
CA ALA A 150 25.61 -1.95 -16.13
C ALA A 150 24.84 -2.80 -17.15
N GLY A 151 25.55 -3.45 -18.08
CA GLY A 151 24.94 -4.33 -19.07
C GLY A 151 24.28 -5.56 -18.44
N SER A 152 24.97 -6.22 -17.50
CA SER A 152 24.42 -7.38 -16.77
C SER A 152 23.17 -6.99 -15.95
N LEU A 153 23.21 -5.82 -15.32
CA LEU A 153 22.12 -5.28 -14.54
C LEU A 153 20.94 -4.87 -15.42
N ALA A 154 21.18 -4.23 -16.57
CA ALA A 154 20.14 -3.85 -17.52
C ALA A 154 19.43 -5.08 -18.06
N LEU A 155 20.16 -6.18 -18.30
CA LEU A 155 19.56 -7.47 -18.68
C LEU A 155 18.72 -8.07 -17.55
N ALA A 156 19.28 -8.17 -16.34
CA ALA A 156 18.56 -8.75 -15.19
C ALA A 156 17.35 -7.92 -14.78
N GLY A 157 17.54 -6.61 -14.60
CA GLY A 157 16.50 -5.64 -14.27
C GLY A 157 15.47 -5.52 -15.39
N GLY A 158 15.91 -5.50 -16.65
CA GLY A 158 15.03 -5.50 -17.81
C GLY A 158 14.15 -6.73 -17.89
N ALA A 159 14.71 -7.92 -17.63
CA ALA A 159 13.94 -9.17 -17.57
C ALA A 159 12.91 -9.15 -16.43
N LEU A 160 13.27 -8.64 -15.26
CA LEU A 160 12.35 -8.49 -14.12
C LEU A 160 11.24 -7.48 -14.39
N VAL A 161 11.56 -6.33 -14.97
CA VAL A 161 10.56 -5.31 -15.36
C VAL A 161 9.63 -5.88 -16.42
N PHE A 162 10.16 -6.59 -17.41
CA PHE A 162 9.36 -7.26 -18.44
C PHE A 162 8.44 -8.33 -17.83
N PHE A 163 8.94 -9.14 -16.91
CA PHE A 163 8.12 -10.10 -16.17
C PHE A 163 6.98 -9.39 -15.42
N GLN A 164 7.29 -8.28 -14.76
CA GLN A 164 6.32 -7.48 -14.02
C GLN A 164 5.27 -6.85 -14.93
N THR A 165 5.64 -6.31 -16.11
CA THR A 165 4.68 -5.69 -17.05
C THR A 165 3.76 -6.73 -17.69
N VAL A 166 4.27 -7.91 -18.03
CA VAL A 166 3.46 -9.02 -18.56
C VAL A 166 2.46 -9.53 -17.52
N HIS A 167 2.87 -9.63 -16.24
CA HIS A 167 2.00 -10.13 -15.17
C HIS A 167 1.15 -9.04 -14.48
N ARG A 168 1.42 -7.75 -14.73
CA ARG A 168 0.65 -6.61 -14.17
C ARG A 168 -0.78 -6.51 -14.73
N GLY A 169 -1.08 -7.15 -15.86
CA GLY A 169 -2.37 -7.03 -16.54
C GLY A 169 -3.60 -7.61 -15.81
N LYS A 170 -3.48 -8.04 -14.55
CA LYS A 170 -4.58 -8.69 -13.80
C LYS A 170 -4.85 -8.18 -12.39
N GLY A 171 -4.08 -7.24 -11.85
CA GLY A 171 -4.25 -6.78 -10.47
C GLY A 171 -4.06 -5.28 -10.34
N SER A 172 -5.00 -4.63 -9.65
CA SER A 172 -4.87 -3.32 -8.99
C SER A 172 -5.24 -2.00 -9.72
N ASP A 173 -6.12 -1.96 -10.74
CA ASP A 173 -6.65 -0.64 -11.18
C ASP A 173 -8.08 -0.59 -11.79
N LEU A 174 -8.86 -1.67 -11.70
CA LEU A 174 -10.17 -1.73 -12.36
C LEU A 174 -11.41 -1.53 -11.46
N GLN A 175 -11.26 -1.45 -10.13
CA GLN A 175 -12.43 -1.35 -9.23
C GLN A 175 -12.77 0.08 -8.76
N GLN A 176 -11.81 1.01 -8.73
CA GLN A 176 -12.10 2.40 -8.36
C GLN A 176 -12.86 3.23 -9.42
N PRO A 177 -12.60 3.11 -10.75
CA PRO A 177 -13.29 3.96 -11.71
C PRO A 177 -14.79 3.65 -11.78
N GLU A 178 -15.20 2.37 -11.78
CA GLU A 178 -16.63 2.02 -11.84
C GLU A 178 -17.40 2.36 -10.57
N ALA A 179 -16.85 2.09 -9.37
CA ALA A 179 -17.54 2.42 -8.12
C ALA A 179 -17.74 3.93 -7.98
N LYS A 180 -16.74 4.73 -8.39
CA LYS A 180 -16.81 6.19 -8.35
C LYS A 180 -17.71 6.76 -9.44
N LEU A 181 -17.76 6.15 -10.62
CA LEU A 181 -18.69 6.50 -11.70
C LEU A 181 -20.14 6.13 -11.36
N ARG A 182 -20.37 4.98 -10.70
CA ARG A 182 -21.69 4.58 -10.20
C ARG A 182 -22.16 5.48 -9.07
N ALA A 183 -21.32 5.73 -8.06
CA ALA A 183 -21.64 6.67 -6.99
C ALA A 183 -21.92 8.08 -7.53
N ARG A 184 -21.14 8.53 -8.54
CA ARG A 184 -21.39 9.80 -9.23
C ARG A 184 -22.72 9.78 -9.99
N ARG A 185 -23.01 8.70 -10.73
CA ARG A 185 -24.26 8.55 -11.49
C ARG A 185 -25.48 8.50 -10.56
N GLU A 186 -25.42 7.74 -9.47
CA GLU A 186 -26.48 7.65 -8.45
C GLU A 186 -26.73 8.99 -7.76
N LEU A 187 -25.67 9.75 -7.45
CA LEU A 187 -25.77 11.11 -6.90
C LEU A 187 -26.46 12.08 -7.87
N PHE A 188 -26.20 11.96 -9.17
CA PHE A 188 -26.83 12.81 -10.20
C PHE A 188 -28.24 12.37 -10.60
N GLU A 189 -28.64 11.13 -10.32
CA GLU A 189 -29.95 10.59 -10.68
C GLU A 189 -31.03 10.92 -9.64
N HIS A 190 -30.65 11.21 -8.39
CA HIS A 190 -31.58 11.57 -7.31
C HIS A 190 -31.86 13.07 -7.17
N ASP A 191 -31.09 13.95 -7.80
CA ASP A 191 -31.35 15.42 -7.79
C ASP A 191 -32.44 15.86 -8.79
N THR A 192 -32.98 14.92 -9.59
CA THR A 192 -34.18 15.14 -10.42
C THR A 192 -35.45 14.60 -9.76
N GLU A 193 -35.61 14.76 -8.44
CA GLU A 193 -36.95 14.70 -7.85
C GLU A 193 -37.74 15.90 -8.35
N GLN A 194 -38.74 15.61 -9.18
CA GLN A 194 -39.70 16.55 -9.74
C GLN A 194 -40.35 17.35 -8.60
N LEU A 195 -40.05 18.64 -8.51
CA LEU A 195 -40.92 19.61 -7.83
C LEU A 195 -42.24 19.70 -8.62
N VAL A 196 -43.10 18.70 -8.47
CA VAL A 196 -44.49 18.76 -8.90
C VAL A 196 -45.17 19.75 -7.96
N ILE A 197 -45.16 21.02 -8.35
CA ILE A 197 -45.97 22.04 -7.69
C ILE A 197 -47.42 21.64 -7.94
N SER A 198 -48.07 21.08 -6.92
CA SER A 198 -49.49 20.73 -7.00
C SER A 198 -50.31 22.01 -7.16
N GLU A 199 -51.42 21.99 -7.90
CA GLU A 199 -52.35 23.13 -7.94
C GLU A 199 -52.77 23.59 -6.53
N ARG A 200 -52.73 22.70 -5.53
CA ARG A 200 -53.00 23.05 -4.14
C ARG A 200 -51.93 23.97 -3.54
N ASP A 201 -50.67 23.79 -3.92
CA ASP A 201 -49.55 24.63 -3.45
C ASP A 201 -49.59 26.01 -4.10
N VAL A 202 -50.01 26.08 -5.38
CA VAL A 202 -50.28 27.35 -6.07
C VAL A 202 -51.43 28.09 -5.39
N LYS A 203 -52.56 27.41 -5.12
CA LYS A 203 -53.69 28.03 -4.40
C LYS A 203 -53.33 28.47 -2.98
N ARG A 204 -52.48 27.70 -2.28
CA ARG A 204 -52.00 28.07 -0.94
C ARG A 204 -51.10 29.30 -0.99
N ALA A 205 -50.25 29.42 -2.00
CA ALA A 205 -49.44 30.61 -2.24
C ALA A 205 -50.33 31.82 -2.62
N GLU A 206 -51.32 31.64 -3.49
CA GLU A 206 -52.29 32.68 -3.85
C GLU A 206 -53.06 33.18 -2.62
N HIS A 207 -53.59 32.28 -1.79
CA HIS A 207 -54.27 32.66 -0.54
C HIS A 207 -53.34 33.36 0.45
N ALA A 208 -52.07 32.95 0.56
CA ALA A 208 -51.08 33.63 1.39
C ALA A 208 -50.76 35.03 0.86
N THR A 209 -50.66 35.20 -0.46
CA THR A 209 -50.46 36.51 -1.10
C THR A 209 -51.70 37.39 -0.93
N GLN A 210 -52.91 36.84 -1.08
CA GLN A 210 -54.17 37.56 -0.92
C GLN A 210 -54.37 38.01 0.53
N ALA A 211 -54.09 37.15 1.51
CA ALA A 211 -54.17 37.48 2.93
C ALA A 211 -53.15 38.56 3.34
N LYS A 212 -51.98 38.61 2.68
CA LYS A 212 -50.96 39.66 2.88
C LYS A 212 -51.37 40.99 2.25
N ILE A 213 -52.07 40.96 1.10
CA ILE A 213 -52.62 42.16 0.44
C ILE A 213 -53.84 42.69 1.21
N GLU A 214 -54.66 41.82 1.80
CA GLU A 214 -55.81 42.17 2.65
C GLU A 214 -55.41 42.59 4.08
N GLY A 215 -54.10 42.65 4.37
CA GLY A 215 -53.56 43.21 5.61
C GLY A 215 -53.94 42.43 6.87
N LYS A 216 -54.21 41.12 6.78
CA LYS A 216 -54.83 40.34 7.87
C LYS A 216 -53.94 39.26 8.51
N VAL A 217 -52.62 39.33 8.35
CA VAL A 217 -51.69 38.45 9.10
C VAL A 217 -50.47 39.25 9.58
N GLU A 218 -50.32 39.36 10.90
CA GLU A 218 -49.14 39.85 11.58
C GLU A 218 -47.93 38.96 11.26
N ALA A 219 -46.82 39.59 10.91
CA ALA A 219 -45.54 38.93 10.76
C ALA A 219 -44.96 38.62 12.14
N GLU A 220 -45.25 37.44 12.67
CA GLU A 220 -44.49 36.90 13.79
C GLU A 220 -44.08 35.43 13.56
N ALA A 221 -42.82 35.20 13.96
CA ALA A 221 -42.15 33.92 14.20
C ALA A 221 -41.74 33.08 12.98
N GLY A 222 -40.50 33.31 12.54
CA GLY A 222 -39.78 32.42 11.62
C GLY A 222 -38.29 32.74 11.56
N SER A 223 -37.65 32.91 12.72
CA SER A 223 -36.19 32.96 12.86
C SER A 223 -35.79 32.13 14.07
N GLU A 224 -35.64 30.81 13.86
CA GLU A 224 -34.67 29.94 14.51
C GLU A 224 -34.27 28.85 13.50
#